data_AF-A0A821RWL2-F1
#
_entry.id   AF-A0A821RWL2-F1
#
_cell.length_a   1.000
_cell.length_b   1.000
_cell.length_c   1.000
_cell.angle_alpha   90.00
_cell.angle_beta   90.00
_cell.angle_gamma   90.00
#
_symmetry.space_group_name_H-M   'P 1'
#
loop_
_entity.id
_entity.type
_entity.pdbx_description
1 polymer ?
#
loop_
_entity_poly.entity_id
_entity_poly.type
_entity_poly.pdbx_seq_one_letter_code
_entity_poly.pdbx_strand_id
1 'polypeptide(L)'
;MSRDSSNISSNEVNENNENIKLIWLDTSHCSPHIQSQLNELNSTTQFHTDLNRCITLIKSITDKQIILIVSTTLAQTILSQIHSHPLLVSVFIFCSNINEENQMELMNEYKKVIQIYSDYDLLIKSIQQIIDIIEKRVLSFYLFNQNKYYTNDLSKTSASFLWYQFLIDILKQIPANEQIINKIYEINKFYKNEINQFKNDYTKEKSIKLFNEKYFIRKLLNQALRTKNIQLIYLFQYFIIALFISRYLLKSINKKLIPKK
;
A
#
# COMPACT_ATOMS: atom_id res chain seq x y z
N MET A 1 1.84 29.90 33.05
CA MET A 1 0.49 29.31 33.10
C MET A 1 0.27 28.53 31.82
N SER A 2 0.02 27.23 31.99
CA SER A 2 -0.18 26.21 30.96
C SER A 2 -1.22 26.63 29.92
N ARG A 3 -0.92 26.48 28.63
CA ARG A 3 -1.95 26.36 27.59
C ARG A 3 -2.04 24.88 27.25
N ASP A 4 -3.13 24.30 27.71
CA ASP A 4 -3.46 22.90 27.52
C ASP A 4 -3.50 22.55 26.03
N SER A 5 -2.63 21.61 25.67
CA SER A 5 -2.70 20.83 24.45
C SER A 5 -4.02 20.08 24.44
N SER A 6 -4.94 20.51 23.58
CA SER A 6 -6.18 19.81 23.28
C SER A 6 -5.88 18.35 22.92
N ASN A 7 -6.27 17.45 23.83
CA ASN A 7 -6.48 16.03 23.58
C ASN A 7 -7.45 15.90 22.40
N ILE A 8 -6.92 15.60 21.22
CA ILE A 8 -7.73 15.24 20.05
C ILE A 8 -7.69 13.71 19.95
N SER A 9 -8.86 13.10 20.09
CA SER A 9 -9.06 11.66 20.24
C SER A 9 -8.41 10.89 19.09
N SER A 10 -7.70 9.83 19.45
CA SER A 10 -7.15 8.76 18.61
C SER A 10 -8.16 8.02 17.70
N ASN A 11 -9.41 8.47 17.66
CA ASN A 11 -10.51 7.78 16.98
C ASN A 11 -10.71 8.21 15.52
N GLU A 12 -10.24 9.40 15.11
CA GLU A 12 -10.41 9.88 13.72
C GLU A 12 -9.39 9.27 12.73
N VAL A 13 -8.37 8.55 13.23
CA VAL A 13 -7.33 7.91 12.40
C VAL A 13 -7.73 6.47 11.98
N ASN A 14 -8.82 5.93 12.51
CA ASN A 14 -9.15 4.50 12.43
C ASN A 14 -10.20 4.11 11.37
N GLU A 15 -10.72 5.04 10.56
CA GLU A 15 -11.42 4.61 9.34
C GLU A 15 -10.37 4.03 8.38
N ASN A 16 -10.28 2.70 8.36
CA ASN A 16 -9.41 1.92 7.48
C ASN A 16 -9.81 2.16 6.02
N ASN A 17 -9.32 3.28 5.48
CA ASN A 17 -9.44 3.73 4.10
C ASN A 17 -8.57 2.88 3.15
N GLU A 18 -8.22 1.65 3.52
CA GLU A 18 -7.50 0.73 2.63
C GLU A 18 -8.40 0.40 1.42
N ASN A 19 -7.88 0.64 0.21
CA ASN A 19 -8.57 0.33 -1.05
C ASN A 19 -8.55 -1.16 -1.41
N ILE A 20 -7.80 -1.93 -0.63
CA ILE A 20 -7.51 -3.33 -0.86
C ILE A 20 -8.04 -4.11 0.33
N LYS A 21 -8.71 -5.22 0.05
CA LYS A 21 -9.13 -6.20 1.04
C LYS A 21 -8.40 -7.51 0.77
N LEU A 22 -7.57 -7.91 1.73
CA LEU A 22 -6.81 -9.15 1.68
C LEU A 22 -7.63 -10.24 2.37
N ILE A 23 -7.88 -11.35 1.65
CA ILE A 23 -8.69 -12.45 2.15
C ILE A 23 -7.86 -13.73 2.08
N TRP A 24 -7.76 -14.43 3.20
CA TRP A 24 -7.17 -15.76 3.28
C TRP A 24 -8.28 -16.80 3.46
N LEU A 25 -8.33 -17.80 2.59
CA LEU A 25 -9.23 -18.94 2.69
C LEU A 25 -8.43 -20.23 2.75
N ASP A 26 -8.49 -20.90 3.90
CA ASP A 26 -7.95 -22.25 4.03
C ASP A 26 -8.78 -23.07 5.02
N THR A 27 -8.87 -24.36 4.77
CA THR A 27 -9.45 -25.35 5.68
C THR A 27 -8.73 -25.41 7.03
N SER A 28 -7.41 -25.14 7.03
CA SER A 28 -6.60 -25.11 8.24
C SER A 28 -6.47 -23.70 8.81
N HIS A 29 -6.31 -23.61 10.13
CA HIS A 29 -6.02 -22.32 10.76
C HIS A 29 -4.63 -21.84 10.33
N CYS A 30 -4.58 -20.65 9.73
CA CYS A 30 -3.34 -19.98 9.36
C CYS A 30 -2.45 -19.80 10.61
N SER A 31 -1.15 -20.05 10.52
CA SER A 31 -0.26 -19.93 11.67
C SER A 31 -0.21 -18.48 12.19
N PRO A 32 -0.05 -18.26 13.50
CA PRO A 32 -0.06 -16.92 14.08
C PRO A 32 1.06 -16.02 13.51
N HIS A 33 2.18 -16.61 13.09
CA HIS A 33 3.27 -15.89 12.43
C HIS A 33 2.83 -15.31 11.08
N ILE A 34 2.19 -16.13 10.23
CA ILE A 34 1.72 -15.70 8.92
C ILE A 34 0.59 -14.68 9.06
N GLN A 35 -0.30 -14.89 10.04
CA GLN A 35 -1.34 -13.91 10.35
C GLN A 35 -0.74 -12.55 10.70
N SER A 36 0.31 -12.51 11.53
CA SER A 36 1.01 -11.26 11.87
C SER A 36 1.58 -10.58 10.63
N GLN A 37 2.29 -11.33 9.77
CA GLN A 37 2.90 -10.77 8.56
C GLN A 37 1.85 -10.25 7.57
N LEU A 38 0.74 -10.96 7.37
CA LEU A 38 -0.34 -10.50 6.50
C LEU A 38 -1.05 -9.26 7.07
N ASN A 39 -1.24 -9.23 8.39
CA ASN A 39 -1.77 -8.05 9.08
C ASN A 39 -0.83 -6.84 8.98
N GLU A 40 0.49 -7.06 8.93
CA GLU A 40 1.47 -6.01 8.61
C GLU A 40 1.31 -5.50 7.17
N LEU A 41 0.95 -6.36 6.21
CA LEU A 41 0.69 -5.92 4.83
C LEU A 41 -0.61 -5.10 4.75
N ASN A 42 -1.66 -5.61 5.39
CA ASN A 42 -3.01 -5.07 5.33
C ASN A 42 -3.70 -5.36 6.69
N SER A 43 -3.99 -4.30 7.45
CA SER A 43 -4.53 -4.43 8.80
C SER A 43 -5.97 -4.95 8.82
N THR A 44 -6.64 -4.97 7.66
CA THR A 44 -8.00 -5.51 7.47
C THR A 44 -8.03 -6.91 6.87
N THR A 45 -6.89 -7.64 6.92
CA THR A 45 -6.83 -9.02 6.43
C THR A 45 -7.87 -9.90 7.13
N GLN A 46 -8.65 -10.64 6.34
CA GLN A 46 -9.69 -11.53 6.85
C GLN A 46 -9.32 -12.98 6.61
N PHE A 47 -9.41 -13.79 7.67
CA PHE A 47 -9.14 -15.22 7.62
C PHE A 47 -10.46 -15.98 7.69
N HIS A 48 -10.70 -16.84 6.70
CA HIS A 48 -11.91 -17.65 6.60
C HIS A 48 -11.53 -19.11 6.47
N THR A 49 -12.31 -19.97 7.13
CA THR A 49 -12.26 -21.43 6.98
C THR A 49 -13.45 -21.99 6.21
N ASP A 50 -14.55 -21.24 6.18
CA ASP A 50 -15.78 -21.60 5.48
C ASP A 50 -15.81 -21.00 4.06
N LEU A 51 -15.91 -21.88 3.07
CA LEU A 51 -15.94 -21.53 1.65
C LEU A 51 -17.19 -20.71 1.27
N ASN A 52 -18.38 -21.10 1.73
CA ASN A 52 -19.64 -20.43 1.36
C ASN A 52 -19.72 -19.04 1.96
N ARG A 53 -19.28 -18.90 3.20
CA ARG A 53 -19.19 -17.60 3.88
C ARG A 53 -18.21 -16.67 3.18
N CYS A 54 -17.05 -17.20 2.76
CA CYS A 54 -16.05 -16.45 2.01
C CYS A 54 -16.61 -15.96 0.66
N ILE A 55 -17.29 -16.82 -0.09
CA ILE A 55 -17.90 -16.45 -1.40
C ILE A 55 -18.96 -15.37 -1.23
N THR A 56 -19.84 -15.52 -0.24
CA THR A 56 -20.87 -14.52 0.06
C THR A 56 -20.25 -13.17 0.40
N LEU A 57 -19.17 -13.18 1.18
CA LEU A 57 -18.43 -11.97 1.53
C LEU A 57 -17.77 -11.33 0.30
N ILE A 58 -17.10 -12.11 -0.54
CA ILE A 58 -16.46 -11.61 -1.77
C ILE A 58 -17.49 -10.93 -2.67
N LYS A 59 -18.66 -11.56 -2.87
CA LYS A 59 -19.75 -11.01 -3.68
C LYS A 59 -20.39 -9.75 -3.09
N SER A 60 -20.32 -9.57 -1.76
CA SER A 60 -20.86 -8.39 -1.08
C SER A 60 -19.95 -7.16 -1.17
N ILE A 61 -18.67 -7.32 -1.53
CA ILE A 61 -17.72 -6.21 -1.61
C ILE A 61 -17.92 -5.47 -2.93
N THR A 62 -18.23 -4.18 -2.85
CA THR A 62 -18.54 -3.34 -4.02
C THR A 62 -17.61 -2.15 -4.22
N ASP A 63 -16.73 -1.88 -3.26
CA ASP A 63 -15.95 -0.63 -3.18
C ASP A 63 -14.44 -0.83 -3.09
N LYS A 64 -13.97 -2.06 -2.83
CA LYS A 64 -12.55 -2.38 -2.58
C LYS A 64 -12.03 -3.47 -3.50
N GLN A 65 -10.77 -3.33 -3.93
CA GLN A 65 -10.08 -4.35 -4.69
C GLN A 65 -9.76 -5.55 -3.79
N ILE A 66 -9.98 -6.75 -4.30
CA ILE A 66 -9.87 -7.99 -3.54
C ILE A 66 -8.62 -8.73 -4.01
N ILE A 67 -7.79 -9.10 -3.04
CA ILE A 67 -6.70 -10.05 -3.21
C ILE A 67 -7.07 -11.28 -2.39
N LEU A 68 -7.18 -12.44 -3.05
CA LEU A 68 -7.52 -13.70 -2.42
C LEU A 68 -6.27 -14.59 -2.32
N ILE A 69 -6.07 -15.18 -1.15
CA ILE A 69 -5.12 -16.26 -0.92
C ILE A 69 -5.94 -17.50 -0.60
N VAL A 70 -5.73 -18.58 -1.33
CA VAL A 70 -6.50 -19.82 -1.18
C VAL A 70 -5.60 -21.05 -1.18
N SER A 71 -5.97 -22.08 -0.42
CA SER A 71 -5.30 -23.38 -0.53
C SER A 71 -5.68 -24.11 -1.83
N THR A 72 -4.76 -24.91 -2.37
CA THR A 72 -4.99 -25.63 -3.64
C THR A 72 -6.24 -26.49 -3.63
N THR A 73 -6.59 -27.09 -2.49
CA THR A 73 -7.78 -27.95 -2.34
C THR A 73 -9.09 -27.19 -2.53
N LEU A 74 -9.13 -25.90 -2.20
CA LEU A 74 -10.31 -25.05 -2.34
C LEU A 74 -10.27 -24.19 -3.60
N ALA A 75 -9.10 -24.04 -4.23
CA ALA A 75 -8.85 -23.11 -5.33
C ALA A 75 -9.83 -23.31 -6.50
N GLN A 76 -9.96 -24.52 -7.02
CA GLN A 76 -10.82 -24.80 -8.18
C GLN A 76 -12.30 -24.50 -7.88
N THR A 77 -12.78 -24.95 -6.70
CA THR A 77 -14.16 -24.74 -6.26
C THR A 77 -14.49 -23.27 -6.10
N ILE A 78 -13.62 -22.48 -5.44
CA ILE A 78 -13.90 -21.06 -5.25
C ILE A 78 -13.76 -20.28 -6.56
N LEU A 79 -12.71 -20.53 -7.34
CA LEU A 79 -12.42 -19.79 -8.57
C LEU A 79 -13.54 -19.92 -9.60
N SER A 80 -14.11 -21.12 -9.76
CA SER A 80 -15.27 -21.34 -10.63
C SER A 80 -16.44 -20.40 -10.32
N GLN A 81 -16.61 -19.98 -9.07
CA GLN A 81 -17.73 -19.14 -8.62
C GLN A 81 -17.42 -17.64 -8.56
N ILE A 82 -16.16 -17.24 -8.41
CA ILE A 82 -15.78 -15.83 -8.17
C ILE A 82 -14.88 -15.22 -9.24
N HIS A 83 -14.36 -16.00 -10.19
CA HIS A 83 -13.40 -15.51 -11.20
C HIS A 83 -13.93 -14.30 -11.99
N SER A 84 -15.25 -14.24 -12.23
CA SER A 84 -15.91 -13.16 -12.95
C SER A 84 -16.08 -11.88 -12.12
N HIS A 85 -15.82 -11.91 -10.81
CA HIS A 85 -15.99 -10.75 -9.93
C HIS A 85 -15.06 -9.59 -10.34
N PRO A 86 -15.58 -8.40 -10.67
CA PRO A 86 -14.79 -7.33 -11.28
C PRO A 86 -13.73 -6.76 -10.33
N LEU A 87 -13.99 -6.77 -9.03
CA LEU A 87 -13.06 -6.27 -8.02
C LEU A 87 -12.07 -7.33 -7.55
N LEU A 88 -12.20 -8.60 -7.98
CA LEU A 88 -11.18 -9.61 -7.76
C LEU A 88 -10.02 -9.34 -8.72
N VAL A 89 -8.93 -8.79 -8.18
CA VAL A 89 -7.77 -8.36 -8.96
C VAL A 89 -6.76 -9.48 -9.09
N SER A 90 -6.56 -10.25 -8.03
CA SER A 90 -5.49 -11.23 -7.95
C SER A 90 -5.83 -12.37 -7.02
N VAL A 91 -5.42 -13.59 -7.41
CA VAL A 91 -5.53 -14.80 -6.61
C VAL A 91 -4.15 -15.43 -6.47
N PHE A 92 -3.80 -15.73 -5.23
CA PHE A 92 -2.60 -16.45 -4.83
C PHE A 92 -3.01 -17.83 -4.33
N ILE A 93 -2.33 -18.88 -4.78
CA ILE A 93 -2.59 -20.23 -4.31
C ILE A 93 -1.41 -20.67 -3.43
N PHE A 94 -1.68 -21.08 -2.20
CA PHE A 94 -0.67 -21.62 -1.31
C PHE A 94 -0.76 -23.15 -1.22
N CYS A 95 0.37 -23.83 -1.40
CA CYS A 95 0.43 -25.29 -1.46
C CYS A 95 1.71 -25.86 -0.85
N SER A 96 1.58 -26.68 0.20
CA SER A 96 2.72 -27.37 0.80
C SER A 96 3.26 -28.53 -0.05
N ASN A 97 2.48 -29.04 -1.02
CA ASN A 97 2.87 -30.18 -1.86
C ASN A 97 2.56 -29.88 -3.34
N ILE A 98 3.59 -29.50 -4.10
CA ILE A 98 3.44 -29.02 -5.47
C ILE A 98 3.22 -30.20 -6.42
N ASN A 99 2.03 -30.27 -7.04
CA ASN A 99 1.78 -31.08 -8.23
C ASN A 99 1.74 -30.16 -9.45
N GLU A 100 2.77 -30.18 -10.29
CA GLU A 100 2.96 -29.25 -11.42
C GLU A 100 1.80 -29.26 -12.44
N GLU A 101 1.20 -30.42 -12.69
CA GLU A 101 0.09 -30.57 -13.64
C GLU A 101 -1.15 -29.75 -13.23
N ASN A 102 -1.57 -29.86 -11.97
CA ASN A 102 -2.71 -29.10 -11.44
C ASN A 102 -2.46 -27.58 -11.43
N GLN A 103 -1.19 -27.16 -11.39
CA GLN A 103 -0.85 -25.74 -11.43
C GLN A 103 -1.08 -25.14 -12.81
N MET A 104 -0.62 -25.83 -13.86
CA MET A 104 -0.75 -25.35 -15.22
C MET A 104 -2.22 -25.25 -15.63
N GLU A 105 -3.06 -26.21 -15.24
CA GLU A 105 -4.50 -26.17 -15.52
C GLU A 105 -5.15 -24.93 -14.91
N LEU A 106 -4.94 -24.67 -13.61
CA LEU A 106 -5.54 -23.52 -12.93
C LEU A 106 -5.03 -22.17 -13.46
N MET A 107 -3.74 -22.07 -13.80
CA MET A 107 -3.17 -20.84 -14.35
C MET A 107 -3.64 -20.57 -15.78
N ASN A 108 -3.84 -21.62 -16.58
CA ASN A 108 -4.37 -21.50 -17.94
C ASN A 108 -5.86 -21.16 -17.95
N GLU A 109 -6.64 -21.73 -17.03
CA GLU A 109 -8.08 -21.50 -16.93
C GLU A 109 -8.41 -20.12 -16.34
N TYR A 110 -7.67 -19.69 -15.31
CA TYR A 110 -7.97 -18.47 -14.55
C TYR A 110 -6.86 -17.43 -14.64
N LYS A 111 -6.98 -16.48 -15.57
CA LYS A 111 -6.02 -15.36 -15.78
C LYS A 111 -5.76 -14.47 -14.56
N LYS A 112 -6.61 -14.51 -13.54
CA LYS A 112 -6.46 -13.75 -12.29
C LYS A 112 -5.60 -14.47 -11.25
N VAL A 113 -5.30 -15.74 -11.47
CA VAL A 113 -4.33 -16.49 -10.67
C VAL A 113 -2.96 -15.99 -11.06
N ILE A 114 -2.25 -15.39 -10.09
CA ILE A 114 -0.91 -14.87 -10.34
C ILE A 114 0.07 -16.03 -10.37
N GLN A 115 0.11 -16.79 -9.28
CA GLN A 115 1.10 -17.85 -9.09
C GLN A 115 0.74 -18.73 -7.89
N ILE A 116 1.35 -19.91 -7.87
CA ILE A 116 1.23 -20.91 -6.81
C ILE A 116 2.55 -20.94 -6.03
N TYR A 117 2.45 -20.90 -4.70
CA TYR A 117 3.60 -20.80 -3.80
C TYR A 117 3.61 -21.96 -2.81
N SER A 118 4.79 -22.56 -2.63
CA SER A 118 5.10 -23.47 -1.51
C SER A 118 5.84 -22.79 -0.37
N ASP A 119 6.50 -21.66 -0.67
CA ASP A 119 7.26 -20.87 0.26
C ASP A 119 6.44 -19.64 0.69
N TYR A 120 6.30 -19.45 2.00
CA TYR A 120 5.56 -18.33 2.58
C TYR A 120 6.25 -16.98 2.36
N ASP A 121 7.58 -16.89 2.44
CA ASP A 121 8.30 -15.64 2.24
C ASP A 121 8.16 -15.15 0.80
N LEU A 122 8.19 -16.08 -0.17
CA LEU A 122 7.94 -15.78 -1.58
C LEU A 122 6.49 -15.31 -1.81
N LEU A 123 5.52 -15.94 -1.13
CA LEU A 123 4.11 -15.54 -1.17
C LEU A 123 3.92 -14.11 -0.65
N ILE A 124 4.41 -13.83 0.57
CA ILE A 124 4.30 -12.51 1.22
C ILE A 124 4.94 -11.43 0.35
N LYS A 125 6.14 -11.68 -0.17
CA LYS A 125 6.85 -10.74 -1.05
C LYS A 125 6.06 -10.45 -2.33
N SER A 126 5.41 -11.46 -2.90
CA SER A 126 4.62 -11.30 -4.13
C SER A 126 3.31 -10.55 -3.88
N ILE A 127 2.65 -10.80 -2.74
CA ILE A 127 1.48 -10.04 -2.29
C ILE A 127 1.86 -8.56 -2.10
N GLN A 128 2.99 -8.28 -1.42
CA GLN A 128 3.51 -6.92 -1.25
C GLN A 128 3.69 -6.20 -2.60
N GLN A 129 4.31 -6.85 -3.58
CA GLN A 129 4.52 -6.27 -4.91
C GLN A 129 3.21 -5.93 -5.62
N ILE A 130 2.20 -6.78 -5.52
CA ILE A 130 0.90 -6.53 -6.13
C ILE A 130 0.16 -5.40 -5.42
N ILE A 131 0.18 -5.37 -4.09
CA ILE A 131 -0.36 -4.26 -3.32
C ILE A 131 0.31 -2.95 -3.74
N ASP A 132 1.64 -2.92 -3.85
CA ASP A 132 2.37 -1.74 -4.31
C ASP A 132 1.96 -1.26 -5.70
N ILE A 133 1.75 -2.20 -6.64
CA ILE A 133 1.31 -1.89 -8.00
C ILE A 133 -0.10 -1.27 -7.97
N ILE A 134 -1.01 -1.86 -7.19
CA ILE A 134 -2.37 -1.36 -7.02
C ILE A 134 -2.35 0.03 -6.42
N GLU A 135 -1.63 0.23 -5.32
CA GLU A 135 -1.55 1.53 -4.65
C GLU A 135 -0.99 2.61 -5.56
N LYS A 136 0.08 2.32 -6.30
CA LYS A 136 0.66 3.26 -7.28
C LYS A 136 -0.34 3.62 -8.37
N ARG A 137 -1.12 2.66 -8.88
CA ARG A 137 -2.17 2.91 -9.88
C ARG A 137 -3.29 3.78 -9.31
N VAL A 138 -3.79 3.45 -8.12
CA VAL A 138 -4.86 4.23 -7.49
C VAL A 138 -4.39 5.64 -7.16
N LEU A 139 -3.16 5.81 -6.68
CA LEU A 139 -2.58 7.13 -6.48
C LEU A 139 -2.43 7.89 -7.78
N SER A 140 -1.91 7.26 -8.82
CA SER A 140 -1.76 7.91 -10.13
C SER A 140 -3.13 8.34 -10.65
N PHE A 141 -4.16 7.50 -10.50
CA PHE A 141 -5.53 7.86 -10.82
C PHE A 141 -6.03 9.03 -9.96
N TYR A 142 -5.76 9.04 -8.65
CA TYR A 142 -6.16 10.13 -7.78
C TYR A 142 -5.44 11.46 -8.10
N LEU A 143 -4.14 11.40 -8.41
CA LEU A 143 -3.33 12.58 -8.69
C LEU A 143 -3.62 13.16 -10.08
N PHE A 144 -3.88 12.30 -11.07
CA PHE A 144 -3.95 12.70 -12.48
C PHE A 144 -5.34 12.57 -13.12
N ASN A 145 -6.25 11.77 -12.55
CA ASN A 145 -7.60 11.49 -13.09
C ASN A 145 -8.76 11.97 -12.19
N GLN A 146 -8.58 13.02 -11.38
CA GLN A 146 -9.72 13.71 -10.73
C GLN A 146 -10.76 14.25 -11.73
N ASN A 147 -10.47 14.23 -13.03
CA ASN A 147 -11.36 14.65 -14.10
C ASN A 147 -11.92 13.45 -14.89
N LYS A 148 -12.91 12.75 -14.34
CA LYS A 148 -13.98 12.20 -15.17
C LYS A 148 -15.11 13.22 -15.28
N TYR A 149 -14.83 14.30 -15.99
CA TYR A 149 -15.80 14.95 -16.89
C TYR A 149 -15.06 15.10 -18.21
N TYR A 150 -15.68 14.67 -19.30
CA TYR A 150 -15.15 14.59 -20.67
C TYR A 150 -14.89 15.96 -21.33
N THR A 151 -14.46 16.95 -20.56
CA THR A 151 -13.99 18.25 -21.04
C THR A 151 -12.69 18.55 -20.32
N ASN A 152 -11.56 18.37 -21.00
CA ASN A 152 -10.23 18.69 -20.49
C ASN A 152 -10.13 20.20 -20.20
N ASP A 153 -10.51 20.59 -18.99
CA ASP A 153 -10.27 21.92 -18.47
C ASP A 153 -8.87 21.95 -17.84
N LEU A 154 -7.89 22.40 -18.61
CA LEU A 154 -6.48 22.53 -18.23
C LEU A 154 -6.28 23.44 -17.00
N SER A 155 -7.28 24.25 -16.63
CA SER A 155 -7.27 25.08 -15.42
C SER A 155 -7.33 24.26 -14.11
N LYS A 156 -7.96 23.08 -14.13
CA LYS A 156 -8.09 22.23 -12.93
C LYS A 156 -6.85 21.37 -12.68
N THR A 157 -6.22 20.88 -13.74
CA THR A 157 -4.94 20.15 -13.66
C THR A 157 -3.80 21.08 -13.22
N SER A 158 -3.86 22.35 -13.59
CA SER A 158 -2.94 23.37 -13.06
C SER A 158 -3.23 23.71 -11.60
N ALA A 159 -4.49 23.73 -11.16
CA ALA A 159 -4.84 23.95 -9.75
C ALA A 159 -4.32 22.86 -8.80
N SER A 160 -4.42 21.57 -9.18
CA SER A 160 -3.87 20.49 -8.36
C SER A 160 -2.34 20.53 -8.29
N PHE A 161 -1.67 20.81 -9.41
CA PHE A 161 -0.23 21.03 -9.45
C PHE A 161 0.20 22.21 -8.55
N LEU A 162 -0.48 23.35 -8.63
CA LEU A 162 -0.23 24.52 -7.78
C LEU A 162 -0.46 24.19 -6.31
N TRP A 163 -1.49 23.39 -5.98
CA TRP A 163 -1.75 22.96 -4.60
C TRP A 163 -0.60 22.11 -4.04
N TYR A 164 -0.06 21.16 -4.81
CA TYR A 164 1.10 20.38 -4.38
C TYR A 164 2.36 21.24 -4.27
N GLN A 165 2.54 22.20 -5.16
CA GLN A 165 3.66 23.14 -5.09
C GLN A 165 3.58 24.01 -3.82
N PHE A 166 2.41 24.57 -3.54
CA PHE A 166 2.12 25.31 -2.31
C PHE A 166 2.33 24.46 -1.07
N LEU A 167 1.82 23.21 -1.07
CA LEU A 167 2.01 22.27 0.03
C LEU A 167 3.49 22.05 0.30
N ILE A 168 4.29 21.80 -0.73
CA ILE A 168 5.73 21.61 -0.60
C ILE A 168 6.41 22.88 -0.07
N ASP A 169 6.01 24.05 -0.54
CA ASP A 169 6.61 25.32 -0.11
C ASP A 169 6.24 25.67 1.34
N ILE A 170 5.01 25.38 1.78
CA ILE A 170 4.61 25.45 3.20
C ILE A 170 5.42 24.46 4.04
N LEU A 171 5.53 23.21 3.57
CA LEU A 171 6.32 22.19 4.27
C LEU A 171 7.80 22.60 4.38
N LYS A 172 8.40 23.31 3.43
CA LYS A 172 9.78 23.81 3.58
C LYS A 172 9.93 24.90 4.65
N GLN A 173 8.89 25.67 4.92
CA GLN A 173 8.93 26.79 5.86
C GLN A 173 8.77 26.33 7.32
N ILE A 174 8.16 25.17 7.55
CA ILE A 174 7.98 24.66 8.92
C ILE A 174 9.30 24.01 9.38
N PRO A 175 9.86 24.39 10.54
CA PRO A 175 11.09 23.80 11.05
C PRO A 175 10.90 22.29 11.27
N ALA A 176 11.80 21.50 10.68
CA ALA A 176 11.77 20.05 10.81
C ALA A 176 12.02 19.66 12.27
N ASN A 177 11.02 19.06 12.91
CA ASN A 177 11.16 18.52 14.26
C ASN A 177 11.44 17.02 14.20
N GLU A 178 12.62 16.58 14.65
CA GLU A 178 13.01 15.16 14.69
C GLU A 178 12.10 14.31 15.60
N GLN A 179 11.36 14.93 16.52
CA GLN A 179 10.35 14.27 17.36
C GLN A 179 9.15 13.75 16.55
N ILE A 180 9.02 14.13 15.29
CA ILE A 180 7.96 13.65 14.38
C ILE A 180 8.08 12.14 14.13
N ILE A 181 9.31 11.61 14.06
CA ILE A 181 9.53 10.16 13.92
C ILE A 181 8.93 9.44 15.13
N ASN A 182 9.15 9.97 16.35
CA ASN A 182 8.57 9.45 17.60
C ASN A 182 7.02 9.42 17.56
N LYS A 183 6.36 10.39 16.92
CA LYS A 183 4.89 10.39 16.75
C LYS A 183 4.40 9.36 15.72
N ILE A 184 5.17 9.08 14.68
CA ILE A 184 4.86 7.98 13.74
C ILE A 184 4.85 6.64 14.48
N TYR A 185 5.72 6.44 15.49
CA TYR A 185 5.71 5.24 16.33
C TYR A 185 4.44 5.08 17.16
N GLU A 186 3.94 6.15 17.77
CA GLU A 186 2.74 6.08 18.61
C GLU A 186 1.49 5.70 17.81
N ILE A 187 1.43 6.18 16.56
CA ILE A 187 0.31 5.92 15.66
C ILE A 187 0.38 4.51 15.06
N ASN A 188 1.59 3.98 14.80
CA ASN A 188 1.78 2.70 14.13
C ASN A 188 2.49 1.67 15.01
N LYS A 189 1.76 1.14 16.01
CA LYS A 189 2.25 0.02 16.86
C LYS A 189 2.68 -1.21 16.06
N PHE A 190 2.10 -1.42 14.87
CA PHE A 190 2.39 -2.57 14.00
C PHE A 190 3.80 -2.56 13.40
N TYR A 191 4.34 -1.40 13.00
CA TYR A 191 5.65 -1.32 12.33
C TYR A 191 6.81 -1.04 13.30
N LYS A 192 6.64 -1.28 14.61
CA LYS A 192 7.58 -0.85 15.66
C LYS A 192 9.04 -1.25 15.38
N ASN A 193 9.27 -2.47 14.92
CA ASN A 193 10.62 -2.99 14.65
C ASN A 193 11.25 -2.36 13.40
N GLU A 194 10.46 -2.19 12.34
CA GLU A 194 10.92 -1.60 11.08
C GLU A 194 11.18 -0.10 11.22
N ILE A 195 10.37 0.61 12.02
CA ILE A 195 10.59 2.03 12.33
C ILE A 195 11.86 2.20 13.20
N ASN A 196 12.14 1.27 14.13
CA ASN A 196 13.39 1.28 14.90
C ASN A 196 14.64 1.12 14.03
N GLN A 197 14.61 0.19 13.08
CA GLN A 197 15.70 0.04 12.11
C GLN A 197 15.83 1.28 11.22
N PHE A 198 14.70 1.86 10.81
CA PHE A 198 14.68 3.10 10.04
C PHE A 198 15.34 4.26 10.77
N LYS A 199 15.01 4.49 12.05
CA LYS A 199 15.57 5.59 12.85
C LYS A 199 17.10 5.57 12.92
N ASN A 200 17.68 4.38 12.99
CA ASN A 200 19.13 4.22 13.13
C ASN A 200 19.88 4.34 11.79
N ASP A 201 19.24 4.02 10.66
CA ASP A 201 19.89 4.01 9.33
C ASP A 201 19.52 5.23 8.45
N TYR A 202 18.64 6.10 8.93
CA TYR A 202 18.11 7.20 8.14
C TYR A 202 19.11 8.34 7.94
N THR A 203 19.43 8.64 6.68
CA THR A 203 20.08 9.88 6.26
C THR A 203 19.34 10.49 5.06
N LYS A 204 19.42 11.82 4.87
CA LYS A 204 18.78 12.52 3.74
C LYS A 204 19.17 11.91 2.38
N GLU A 205 20.41 11.47 2.25
CA GLU A 205 20.97 10.87 1.04
C GLU A 205 20.37 9.49 0.73
N LYS A 206 20.00 8.72 1.76
CA LYS A 206 19.35 7.41 1.65
C LYS A 206 17.83 7.50 1.48
N SER A 207 17.23 8.69 1.54
CA SER A 207 15.76 8.88 1.52
C SER A 207 15.05 8.21 0.34
N ILE A 208 15.58 8.32 -0.89
CA ILE A 208 15.03 7.64 -2.07
C ILE A 208 15.11 6.12 -1.93
N LYS A 209 16.28 5.61 -1.50
CA LYS A 209 16.52 4.18 -1.33
C LYS A 209 15.55 3.60 -0.29
N LEU A 210 15.43 4.26 0.85
CA LEU A 210 14.53 3.88 1.93
C LEU A 210 13.05 3.95 1.51
N PHE A 211 12.64 4.93 0.69
CA PHE A 211 11.27 4.98 0.14
C PHE A 211 10.96 3.76 -0.74
N ASN A 212 11.95 3.32 -1.52
CA ASN A 212 11.78 2.20 -2.43
C ASN A 212 11.82 0.87 -1.68
N GLU A 213 12.72 0.73 -0.71
CA GLU A 213 12.98 -0.53 0.01
C GLU A 213 12.00 -0.79 1.16
N LYS A 214 11.51 0.26 1.84
CA LYS A 214 10.66 0.11 3.02
C LYS A 214 9.18 0.27 2.65
N TYR A 215 8.48 -0.86 2.62
CA TYR A 215 7.05 -0.93 2.30
C TYR A 215 6.20 -0.01 3.19
N PHE A 216 6.41 -0.02 4.51
CA PHE A 216 5.60 0.79 5.44
C PHE A 216 5.65 2.29 5.15
N ILE A 217 6.82 2.83 4.75
CA ILE A 217 6.99 4.26 4.43
C ILE A 217 6.14 4.61 3.21
N ARG A 218 6.25 3.79 2.16
CA ARG A 218 5.51 3.97 0.93
C ARG A 218 4.01 3.87 1.19
N LYS A 219 3.56 2.82 1.88
CA LYS A 219 2.15 2.60 2.22
C LYS A 219 1.56 3.81 2.97
N LEU A 220 2.20 4.24 4.06
CA LEU A 220 1.70 5.33 4.90
C LEU A 220 1.70 6.68 4.17
N LEU A 221 2.75 7.00 3.42
CA LEU A 221 2.81 8.24 2.65
C LEU A 221 1.78 8.24 1.53
N ASN A 222 1.64 7.12 0.82
CA ASN A 222 0.64 6.95 -0.23
C ASN A 222 -0.78 7.14 0.32
N GLN A 223 -1.08 6.49 1.44
CA GLN A 223 -2.36 6.65 2.13
C GLN A 223 -2.61 8.12 2.49
N ALA A 224 -1.64 8.77 3.14
CA ALA A 224 -1.75 10.16 3.57
C ALA A 224 -2.05 11.13 2.41
N LEU A 225 -1.37 10.95 1.28
CA LEU A 225 -1.59 11.77 0.08
C LEU A 225 -2.95 11.53 -0.56
N ARG A 226 -3.41 10.28 -0.61
CA ARG A 226 -4.73 9.93 -1.16
C ARG A 226 -5.89 10.46 -0.30
N THR A 227 -5.78 10.33 1.02
CA THR A 227 -6.83 10.80 1.94
C THR A 227 -6.67 12.28 2.29
N LYS A 228 -5.65 12.96 1.76
CA LYS A 228 -5.28 14.33 2.14
C LYS A 228 -5.16 14.50 3.66
N ASN A 229 -4.68 13.47 4.37
CA ASN A 229 -4.51 13.53 5.81
C ASN A 229 -3.34 14.47 6.12
N ILE A 230 -3.66 15.72 6.43
CA ILE A 230 -2.68 16.79 6.66
C ILE A 230 -1.76 16.43 7.83
N GLN A 231 -2.28 15.77 8.88
CA GLN A 231 -1.47 15.35 10.02
C GLN A 231 -0.41 14.33 9.59
N LEU A 232 -0.79 13.28 8.85
CA LEU A 232 0.17 12.30 8.33
C LEU A 232 1.14 12.93 7.32
N ILE A 233 0.66 13.79 6.41
CA ILE A 233 1.53 14.51 5.46
C ILE A 233 2.57 15.37 6.20
N TYR A 234 2.14 16.05 7.26
CA TYR A 234 3.02 16.82 8.13
C TYR A 234 4.02 15.91 8.87
N LEU A 235 3.59 14.74 9.32
CA LEU A 235 4.51 13.76 9.93
C LEU A 235 5.54 13.24 8.90
N PHE A 236 5.16 13.10 7.63
CA PHE A 236 6.10 12.74 6.56
C PHE A 236 6.84 13.95 5.97
N GLN A 237 6.68 15.16 6.49
CA GLN A 237 7.27 16.40 5.97
C GLN A 237 8.77 16.26 5.68
N TYR A 238 9.55 15.81 6.66
CA TYR A 238 11.00 15.66 6.50
C TYR A 238 11.33 14.76 5.30
N PHE A 239 10.59 13.65 5.19
CA PHE A 239 10.79 12.64 4.17
C PHE A 239 10.36 13.14 2.78
N ILE A 240 9.21 13.82 2.69
CA ILE A 240 8.70 14.44 1.46
C ILE A 240 9.69 15.49 0.94
N ILE A 241 10.23 16.34 1.81
CA ILE A 241 11.23 17.35 1.45
C ILE A 241 12.51 16.67 0.95
N ALA A 242 12.98 15.63 1.64
CA ALA A 242 14.16 14.87 1.23
C ALA A 242 13.97 14.22 -0.15
N LEU A 243 12.80 13.61 -0.41
CA LEU A 243 12.44 13.06 -1.73
C LEU A 243 12.36 14.14 -2.82
N PHE A 244 11.81 15.31 -2.51
CA PHE A 244 11.71 16.41 -3.45
C PHE A 244 13.09 16.98 -3.83
N ILE A 245 13.93 17.23 -2.82
CA ILE A 245 15.30 17.74 -3.01
C ILE A 245 16.15 16.73 -3.80
N SER A 246 16.12 15.45 -3.43
CA SER A 246 16.90 14.41 -4.09
C SER A 246 16.52 14.21 -5.56
N ARG A 247 15.23 14.33 -5.91
CA ARG A 247 14.76 14.31 -7.30
C ARG A 247 15.20 15.55 -8.09
N TYR A 248 15.31 16.72 -7.44
CA TYR A 248 15.85 17.94 -8.07
C TYR A 248 17.35 17.83 -8.33
N LEU A 249 18.10 17.23 -7.39
CA LEU A 249 19.53 16.95 -7.54
C LEU A 249 19.81 15.93 -8.66
N LEU A 250 19.00 14.87 -8.79
CA LEU A 250 19.11 13.92 -9.90
C LEU A 250 18.85 14.58 -11.26
N LYS A 251 17.87 15.50 -11.34
CA LYS A 251 17.62 16.29 -12.56
C LYS A 251 18.78 17.23 -12.89
N SER A 252 19.41 17.87 -11.91
CA SER A 252 20.53 18.79 -12.14
C SER A 252 21.82 18.06 -12.55
N ILE A 253 22.03 16.85 -12.04
CA ILE A 253 23.13 15.95 -12.45
C ILE A 253 22.90 15.45 -13.89
N ASN A 254 21.70 14.97 -14.22
CA ASN A 254 21.40 14.50 -15.58
C ASN A 254 21.42 15.62 -16.63
N LYS A 255 21.06 16.86 -16.25
CA LYS A 255 21.16 18.03 -17.14
C LYS A 255 22.61 18.49 -17.37
N LYS A 256 23.56 18.13 -16.49
CA LYS A 256 25.01 18.33 -16.70
C LYS A 256 25.66 17.24 -17.54
N LEU A 257 25.03 16.06 -17.65
CA LEU A 257 25.55 14.90 -18.40
C LEU A 257 25.08 14.83 -19.86
N ILE A 258 24.13 15.68 -20.28
CA ILE A 258 23.77 15.83 -21.69
C ILE A 258 24.57 17.02 -22.24
N PRO A 259 25.67 16.81 -22.98
CA PRO A 259 26.32 17.92 -23.67
C PRO A 259 25.31 18.50 -24.66
N LYS A 260 25.14 19.83 -24.63
CA LYS A 260 24.45 20.54 -25.71
C LYS A 260 25.18 20.21 -27.01
N LYS A 261 24.55 19.43 -27.88
CA LYS A 261 24.85 19.32 -29.30
C LYS A 261 23.57 19.64 -30.04
#